data_AF-A0A2T0NYF0-F1
#
_entry.id   AF-A0A2T0NYF0-F1
#
_cell.length_a   1.000
_cell.length_b   1.000
_cell.length_c   1.000
_cell.angle_alpha   90.00
_cell.angle_beta   90.00
_cell.angle_gamma   90.00
#
_symmetry.space_group_name_H-M   'P 1'
#
loop_
_entity.id
_entity.type
_entity.pdbx_description
1 polymer ?
#
loop_
_entity_poly.entity_id
_entity_poly.type
_entity_poly.pdbx_seq_one_letter_code
_entity_poly.pdbx_strand_id
1 'polypeptide(L)'
;PADTDCGRLIRDEAAAARLQPVFVTRIKRSTIPLRLPSGDQLDVALDEGTIDADSGSVPIAALELELKHGQAESLYGVALELLETVPLRIDHLSKADLGYELLVAEHSDAVKAQPVHLTKRDSVEDAFCSIARNCLDQVHANERGVVSGHDPSSVHQMRVGLRRLRSALDLFAKVIPAYPDLDEELRWIASALGAARDWEVLAGSTLEHAAANGNADEILPARQVCEQIAANNRQRAAAAVESVRYTRLVLQLALWLSGKGWQDGMSDKQREGIDRSVGQFAAEVVRRRHRKLIKRGKRLADLDDHRRHRARIAAKKVRYATEFFASLFARRAVRHYVDALAALQDDLGWRNDAVVADQLLKLLPRASPEAAPGAAFARGYLASRVAADHPALKKRWKGFRRLSPPH
;
A
#
# COMPACT_ATOMS: atom_id res chain seq x y z
N PRO A 1 -8.86 11.48 -34.92
CA PRO A 1 -7.79 10.46 -34.80
C PRO A 1 -6.51 10.76 -35.61
N ALA A 2 -6.58 11.51 -36.72
CA ALA A 2 -5.40 11.74 -37.58
C ALA A 2 -4.24 12.45 -36.85
N ASP A 3 -4.52 13.46 -36.01
CA ASP A 3 -3.47 14.29 -35.40
C ASP A 3 -2.89 13.73 -34.08
N THR A 4 -3.34 12.54 -33.66
CA THR A 4 -2.80 11.86 -32.47
C THR A 4 -1.41 11.30 -32.75
N ASP A 5 -0.63 11.03 -31.70
CA ASP A 5 0.70 10.44 -31.84
C ASP A 5 0.66 9.09 -32.59
N CYS A 6 -0.34 8.25 -32.31
CA CYS A 6 -0.58 7.01 -33.07
C CYS A 6 -0.92 7.29 -34.55
N GLY A 7 -1.75 8.30 -34.84
CA GLY A 7 -2.11 8.67 -36.21
C GLY A 7 -0.94 9.22 -37.03
N ARG A 8 0.08 9.80 -36.38
CA ARG A 8 1.34 10.19 -37.04
C ARG A 8 2.25 8.98 -37.25
N LEU A 9 2.35 8.10 -36.26
CA LEU A 9 3.22 6.91 -36.31
C LEU A 9 2.77 5.91 -37.38
N ILE A 10 1.47 5.76 -37.61
CA ILE A 10 0.92 4.90 -38.67
C ILE A 10 1.14 5.52 -40.07
N ARG A 11 1.28 6.84 -40.18
CA ARG A 11 1.53 7.54 -41.47
C ARG A 11 3.01 7.62 -41.85
N ASP A 12 3.92 7.39 -40.91
CA ASP A 12 5.33 7.21 -41.21
C ASP A 12 5.50 5.84 -41.91
N GLU A 13 5.77 5.86 -43.21
CA GLU A 13 5.89 4.65 -44.04
C GLU A 13 6.96 3.69 -43.49
N ALA A 14 8.03 4.20 -42.89
CA ALA A 14 9.08 3.38 -42.30
C ALA A 14 8.63 2.68 -41.01
N ALA A 15 7.81 3.33 -40.19
CA ALA A 15 7.21 2.71 -39.01
C ALA A 15 6.09 1.73 -39.41
N ALA A 16 5.20 2.15 -40.31
CA ALA A 16 4.08 1.35 -40.79
C ALA A 16 4.53 0.02 -41.39
N ALA A 17 5.59 0.03 -42.20
CA ALA A 17 6.17 -1.18 -42.80
C ALA A 17 6.74 -2.19 -41.78
N ARG A 18 6.99 -1.75 -40.54
CA ARG A 18 7.50 -2.61 -39.46
C ARG A 18 6.42 -3.05 -38.47
N LEU A 19 5.19 -2.57 -38.60
CA LEU A 19 4.09 -2.97 -37.72
C LEU A 19 3.70 -4.42 -38.02
N GLN A 20 3.64 -5.23 -36.97
CA GLN A 20 3.19 -6.61 -37.04
C GLN A 20 2.10 -6.84 -36.00
N PRO A 21 1.10 -7.69 -36.27
CA PRO A 21 0.14 -8.10 -35.26
C PRO A 21 0.88 -8.90 -34.19
N VAL A 22 0.84 -8.43 -32.94
CA VAL A 22 1.50 -9.10 -31.82
C VAL A 22 0.50 -9.82 -30.91
N PHE A 23 -0.75 -9.37 -30.85
CA PHE A 23 -1.87 -10.10 -30.25
C PHE A 23 -3.20 -9.63 -30.88
N VAL A 24 -4.28 -10.36 -30.65
CA VAL A 24 -5.62 -10.08 -31.16
C VAL A 24 -6.64 -10.22 -30.04
N THR A 25 -7.49 -9.20 -29.87
CA THR A 25 -8.64 -9.25 -28.94
C THR A 25 -9.91 -9.64 -29.71
N ARG A 26 -10.49 -10.81 -29.43
CA ARG A 26 -11.72 -11.32 -30.06
C ARG A 26 -12.87 -11.28 -29.07
N ILE A 27 -13.77 -10.31 -29.19
CA ILE A 27 -14.76 -10.01 -28.15
C ILE A 27 -16.14 -9.86 -28.77
N LYS A 28 -17.13 -10.50 -28.14
CA LYS A 28 -18.54 -10.20 -28.32
C LYS A 28 -18.92 -9.13 -27.30
N ARG A 29 -19.20 -7.92 -27.77
CA ARG A 29 -19.63 -6.78 -26.95
C ARG A 29 -21.15 -6.61 -27.00
N SER A 30 -21.76 -6.51 -25.83
CA SER A 30 -23.17 -6.11 -25.66
C SER A 30 -23.22 -4.79 -24.91
N THR A 31 -23.84 -3.76 -25.48
CA THR A 31 -23.84 -2.41 -24.90
C THR A 31 -25.25 -1.96 -24.55
N ILE A 32 -25.42 -1.47 -23.32
CA ILE A 32 -26.68 -0.95 -22.81
C ILE A 32 -26.45 0.52 -22.44
N PRO A 33 -27.03 1.48 -23.19
CA PRO A 33 -26.98 2.88 -22.82
C PRO A 33 -27.87 3.11 -21.58
N LEU A 34 -27.33 3.80 -20.58
CA LEU A 34 -28.04 4.17 -19.36
C LEU A 34 -28.09 5.69 -19.23
N ARG A 35 -29.26 6.19 -18.83
CA ARG A 35 -29.47 7.57 -18.41
C ARG A 35 -29.85 7.56 -16.94
N LEU A 36 -29.03 8.18 -16.10
CA LEU A 36 -29.26 8.27 -14.67
C LEU A 36 -30.29 9.36 -14.34
N PRO A 37 -30.95 9.30 -13.16
CA PRO A 37 -31.85 10.36 -12.70
C PRO A 37 -31.21 11.75 -12.62
N SER A 38 -29.88 11.83 -12.40
CA SER A 38 -29.10 13.07 -12.44
C SER A 38 -29.03 13.71 -13.83
N GLY A 39 -29.37 12.97 -14.89
CA GLY A 39 -29.20 13.37 -16.29
C GLY A 39 -27.92 12.86 -16.95
N ASP A 40 -27.00 12.29 -16.15
CA ASP A 40 -25.76 11.69 -16.64
C ASP A 40 -26.04 10.48 -17.54
N GLN A 41 -25.17 10.28 -18.53
CA GLN A 41 -25.29 9.26 -19.56
C GLN A 41 -24.01 8.44 -19.61
N LEU A 42 -24.16 7.12 -19.53
CA LEU A 42 -23.06 6.17 -19.63
C LEU A 42 -23.49 4.93 -20.42
N ASP A 43 -22.52 4.25 -21.00
CA ASP A 43 -22.72 2.93 -21.59
C ASP A 43 -22.22 1.86 -20.62
N VAL A 44 -23.03 0.82 -20.43
CA VAL A 44 -22.60 -0.44 -19.80
C VAL A 44 -22.30 -1.43 -20.90
N ALA A 45 -21.03 -1.78 -21.06
CA ALA A 45 -20.58 -2.75 -22.06
C ALA A 45 -20.15 -4.05 -21.39
N LEU A 46 -20.79 -5.16 -21.76
CA LEU A 46 -20.36 -6.51 -21.40
C LEU A 46 -19.54 -7.09 -22.54
N ASP A 47 -18.30 -7.43 -22.24
CA ASP A 47 -17.33 -8.01 -23.15
C ASP A 47 -17.04 -9.45 -22.77
N GLU A 48 -17.34 -10.38 -23.67
CA GLU A 48 -17.04 -11.81 -23.51
C GLU A 48 -16.20 -12.29 -24.70
N GLY A 49 -15.06 -12.93 -24.44
CA GLY A 49 -14.18 -13.38 -25.51
C GLY A 49 -12.78 -13.78 -25.05
N THR A 50 -11.79 -13.60 -25.93
CA THR A 50 -10.39 -13.95 -25.67
C THR A 50 -9.42 -12.85 -26.14
N ILE A 51 -8.24 -12.85 -25.54
CA ILE A 51 -7.05 -12.20 -26.08
C ILE A 51 -6.08 -13.29 -26.48
N ASP A 52 -5.71 -13.33 -27.75
CA ASP A 52 -4.87 -14.36 -28.34
C ASP A 52 -3.53 -13.74 -28.75
N ALA A 53 -2.42 -14.36 -28.36
CA ALA A 53 -1.07 -14.09 -28.82
C ALA A 53 -0.39 -15.42 -29.20
N ASP A 54 0.76 -15.37 -29.88
CA ASP A 54 1.49 -16.59 -30.27
C ASP A 54 1.91 -17.44 -29.06
N SER A 55 2.12 -16.79 -27.91
CA SER A 55 2.51 -17.42 -26.64
C SER A 55 1.34 -18.05 -25.88
N GLY A 56 0.08 -17.69 -26.19
CA GLY A 56 -1.08 -18.19 -25.47
C GLY A 56 -2.35 -17.36 -25.66
N SER A 57 -3.43 -17.79 -24.99
CA SER A 57 -4.72 -17.11 -25.01
C SER A 57 -5.27 -16.97 -23.59
N VAL A 58 -5.89 -15.81 -23.31
CA VAL A 58 -6.53 -15.52 -22.02
C VAL A 58 -8.00 -15.17 -22.26
N PRO A 59 -8.95 -15.84 -21.55
CA PRO A 59 -10.36 -15.49 -21.64
C PRO A 59 -10.65 -14.16 -20.93
N ILE A 60 -11.61 -13.42 -21.45
CA ILE A 60 -12.14 -12.19 -20.87
C ILE A 60 -13.65 -12.29 -20.71
N ALA A 61 -14.10 -11.95 -19.51
CA ALA A 61 -15.48 -11.62 -19.19
C ALA A 61 -15.44 -10.35 -18.34
N ALA A 62 -15.70 -9.20 -18.97
CA ALA A 62 -15.51 -7.89 -18.36
C ALA A 62 -16.73 -6.98 -18.56
N LEU A 63 -17.02 -6.18 -17.56
CA LEU A 63 -18.01 -5.11 -17.63
C LEU A 63 -17.28 -3.77 -17.62
N GLU A 64 -17.53 -2.95 -18.64
CA GLU A 64 -17.00 -1.59 -18.75
C GLU A 64 -18.13 -0.58 -18.54
N LEU A 65 -17.86 0.45 -17.75
CA LEU A 65 -18.72 1.62 -17.59
C LEU A 65 -18.05 2.81 -18.27
N GLU A 66 -18.62 3.29 -19.36
CA GLU A 66 -18.06 4.39 -20.14
C GLU A 66 -18.95 5.63 -20.04
N LEU A 67 -18.44 6.70 -19.44
CA LEU A 67 -19.16 7.97 -19.35
C LEU A 67 -19.25 8.64 -20.73
N LYS A 68 -20.47 8.95 -21.18
CA LYS A 68 -20.71 9.69 -22.42
C LYS A 68 -20.93 11.18 -22.16
N HIS A 69 -21.63 11.50 -21.08
CA HIS A 69 -21.87 12.87 -20.65
C HIS A 69 -22.21 12.89 -19.16
N GLY A 70 -21.62 13.81 -18.38
CA GLY A 70 -21.91 13.95 -16.96
C GLY A 70 -20.67 14.03 -16.10
N GLN A 71 -20.77 13.58 -14.86
CA GLN A 71 -19.70 13.57 -13.88
C GLN A 71 -19.09 12.17 -13.73
N ALA A 72 -17.77 12.08 -13.53
CA ALA A 72 -17.08 10.79 -13.39
C ALA A 72 -17.52 10.02 -12.15
N GLU A 73 -17.96 10.73 -11.12
CA GLU A 73 -18.48 10.22 -9.85
C GLU A 73 -19.65 9.26 -10.05
N SER A 74 -20.48 9.51 -11.07
CA SER A 74 -21.63 8.68 -11.40
C SER A 74 -21.24 7.25 -11.77
N LEU A 75 -20.05 7.04 -12.37
CA LEU A 75 -19.56 5.70 -12.67
C LEU A 75 -19.34 4.86 -11.41
N TYR A 76 -18.80 5.47 -10.34
CA TYR A 76 -18.59 4.76 -9.08
C TYR A 76 -19.91 4.43 -8.39
N GLY A 77 -20.91 5.32 -8.46
CA GLY A 77 -22.26 5.06 -7.94
C GLY A 77 -22.90 3.84 -8.61
N VAL A 78 -22.88 3.79 -9.94
CA VAL A 78 -23.40 2.64 -10.71
C VAL A 78 -22.60 1.38 -10.41
N ALA A 79 -21.26 1.45 -10.33
CA ALA A 79 -20.43 0.29 -9.99
C ALA A 79 -20.75 -0.27 -8.59
N LEU A 80 -21.02 0.60 -7.61
CA LEU A 80 -21.41 0.18 -6.26
C LEU A 80 -22.78 -0.51 -6.25
N GLU A 81 -23.75 -0.01 -7.01
CA GLU A 81 -25.07 -0.64 -7.17
C GLU A 81 -24.96 -2.02 -7.85
N LEU A 82 -24.15 -2.13 -8.91
CA LEU A 82 -23.89 -3.41 -9.58
C LEU A 82 -23.25 -4.45 -8.63
N LEU A 83 -22.37 -4.03 -7.73
CA LEU A 83 -21.74 -4.90 -6.73
C LEU A 83 -22.71 -5.52 -5.71
N GLU A 84 -23.93 -5.01 -5.59
CA GLU A 84 -24.95 -5.61 -4.73
C GLU A 84 -25.51 -6.90 -5.33
N THR A 85 -25.46 -7.04 -6.66
CA THR A 85 -26.03 -8.18 -7.38
C THR A 85 -24.96 -9.08 -8.00
N VAL A 86 -23.88 -8.51 -8.52
CA VAL A 86 -22.83 -9.23 -9.26
C VAL A 86 -21.50 -9.08 -8.54
N PRO A 87 -20.76 -10.18 -8.27
CA PRO A 87 -19.48 -10.13 -7.57
C PRO A 87 -18.35 -9.65 -8.49
N LEU A 88 -18.37 -8.37 -8.84
CA LEU A 88 -17.38 -7.74 -9.71
C LEU A 88 -16.08 -7.42 -8.94
N ARG A 89 -15.00 -7.33 -9.69
CA ARG A 89 -13.70 -6.79 -9.26
C ARG A 89 -13.28 -5.69 -10.21
N ILE A 90 -12.51 -4.72 -9.70
CA ILE A 90 -11.88 -3.73 -10.56
C ILE A 90 -10.70 -4.41 -11.25
N ASP A 91 -10.61 -4.25 -12.56
CA ASP A 91 -9.39 -4.56 -13.30
C ASP A 91 -8.72 -3.24 -13.68
N HIS A 92 -7.44 -3.10 -13.35
CA HIS A 92 -6.65 -1.91 -13.64
C HIS A 92 -5.93 -1.99 -14.99
N LEU A 93 -5.99 -3.15 -15.65
CA LEU A 93 -5.34 -3.39 -16.92
C LEU A 93 -6.33 -3.29 -18.07
N SER A 94 -5.89 -2.61 -19.11
CA SER A 94 -6.60 -2.63 -20.38
C SER A 94 -6.43 -3.99 -21.06
N LYS A 95 -7.29 -4.27 -22.03
CA LYS A 95 -7.13 -5.42 -22.93
C LYS A 95 -5.77 -5.39 -23.65
N ALA A 96 -5.24 -4.21 -23.94
CA ALA A 96 -3.92 -4.10 -24.54
C ALA A 96 -2.81 -4.51 -23.56
N ASP A 97 -2.90 -4.11 -22.30
CA ASP A 97 -1.93 -4.51 -21.26
C ASP A 97 -1.91 -6.04 -21.10
N LEU A 98 -3.09 -6.68 -21.01
CA LEU A 98 -3.21 -8.13 -20.97
C LEU A 98 -2.62 -8.82 -22.21
N GLY A 99 -2.79 -8.22 -23.39
CA GLY A 99 -2.18 -8.72 -24.63
C GLY A 99 -0.65 -8.62 -24.65
N TYR A 100 -0.09 -7.52 -24.13
CA TYR A 100 1.36 -7.38 -24.02
C TYR A 100 1.96 -8.29 -22.96
N GLU A 101 1.26 -8.56 -21.86
CA GLU A 101 1.71 -9.51 -20.84
C GLU A 101 1.72 -10.96 -21.34
N LEU A 102 0.88 -11.33 -22.31
CA LEU A 102 1.00 -12.62 -22.96
C LEU A 102 2.35 -12.76 -23.68
N LEU A 103 2.84 -11.68 -24.28
CA LEU A 103 4.08 -11.67 -25.06
C LEU A 103 5.31 -11.59 -24.18
N VAL A 104 5.24 -10.78 -23.14
CA VAL A 104 6.31 -10.55 -22.20
C VAL A 104 5.97 -11.35 -20.95
N ALA A 105 6.56 -12.54 -20.81
CA ALA A 105 6.43 -13.38 -19.61
C ALA A 105 7.14 -12.77 -18.37
N GLU A 106 7.04 -11.45 -18.21
CA GLU A 106 7.69 -10.66 -17.18
C GLU A 106 6.66 -10.31 -16.12
N HIS A 107 6.93 -10.78 -14.91
CA HIS A 107 6.15 -10.42 -13.74
C HIS A 107 6.56 -9.00 -13.34
N SER A 108 5.57 -8.12 -13.14
CA SER A 108 5.86 -6.78 -12.66
C SER A 108 6.42 -6.83 -11.23
N ASP A 109 7.57 -6.20 -11.03
CA ASP A 109 8.16 -6.01 -9.71
C ASP A 109 7.22 -5.22 -8.79
N ALA A 110 7.30 -5.49 -7.48
CA ALA A 110 6.55 -4.72 -6.50
C ALA A 110 6.83 -3.20 -6.58
N VAL A 111 5.77 -2.43 -6.75
CA VAL A 111 5.85 -0.98 -6.96
C VAL A 111 5.97 -0.24 -5.63
N LYS A 112 7.01 0.58 -5.48
CA LYS A 112 7.23 1.42 -4.30
C LYS A 112 6.48 2.75 -4.40
N ALA A 113 6.28 3.39 -3.25
CA ALA A 113 5.76 4.75 -3.17
C ALA A 113 6.58 5.72 -4.02
N GLN A 114 5.92 6.47 -4.90
CA GLN A 114 6.53 7.60 -5.59
C GLN A 114 6.57 8.85 -4.70
N PRO A 115 7.55 9.76 -4.86
CA PRO A 115 7.57 11.03 -4.14
C PRO A 115 6.31 11.85 -4.38
N VAL A 116 5.79 12.49 -3.32
CA VAL A 116 4.66 13.43 -3.44
C VAL A 116 5.20 14.82 -3.81
N HIS A 117 4.69 15.36 -4.91
CA HIS A 117 5.02 16.69 -5.38
C HIS A 117 3.91 17.66 -5.02
N LEU A 118 4.23 18.63 -4.16
CA LEU A 118 3.36 19.70 -3.72
C LEU A 118 4.06 21.04 -3.96
N THR A 119 3.28 22.08 -4.19
CA THR A 119 3.75 23.46 -4.36
C THR A 119 3.26 24.35 -3.22
N LYS A 120 3.90 25.50 -3.02
CA LYS A 120 3.46 26.47 -2.00
C LYS A 120 2.09 27.09 -2.30
N ARG A 121 1.58 26.93 -3.53
CA ARG A 121 0.26 27.43 -3.97
C ARG A 121 -0.87 26.47 -3.59
N ASP A 122 -0.54 25.21 -3.30
CA ASP A 122 -1.52 24.19 -3.00
C ASP A 122 -2.22 24.51 -1.66
N SER A 123 -3.52 24.24 -1.62
CA SER A 123 -4.31 24.25 -0.39
C SER A 123 -4.07 22.98 0.44
N VAL A 124 -4.59 22.94 1.67
CA VAL A 124 -4.62 21.72 2.48
C VAL A 124 -5.45 20.63 1.80
N GLU A 125 -6.52 21.00 1.08
CA GLU A 125 -7.34 20.06 0.29
C GLU A 125 -6.56 19.44 -0.87
N ASP A 126 -5.88 20.25 -1.68
CA ASP A 126 -5.08 19.79 -2.82
C ASP A 126 -4.01 18.80 -2.35
N ALA A 127 -3.35 19.14 -1.24
CA ALA A 127 -2.35 18.28 -0.63
C ALA A 127 -2.95 16.96 -0.14
N PHE A 128 -4.12 16.97 0.48
CA PHE A 128 -4.81 15.75 0.89
C PHE A 128 -5.11 14.85 -0.31
N CYS A 129 -5.72 15.40 -1.37
CA CYS A 129 -6.05 14.67 -2.59
C CYS A 129 -4.80 14.07 -3.24
N SER A 130 -3.72 14.85 -3.39
CA SER A 130 -2.45 14.39 -3.96
C SER A 130 -1.81 13.27 -3.14
N ILE A 131 -1.77 13.42 -1.80
CA ILE A 131 -1.21 12.40 -0.91
C ILE A 131 -2.05 11.13 -0.91
N ALA A 132 -3.38 11.24 -0.86
CA ALA A 132 -4.29 10.10 -0.82
C ALA A 132 -4.20 9.29 -2.12
N ARG A 133 -4.23 9.96 -3.28
CA ARG A 133 -4.04 9.33 -4.60
C ARG A 133 -2.69 8.62 -4.69
N ASN A 134 -1.61 9.30 -4.33
CA ASN A 134 -0.28 8.68 -4.32
C ASN A 134 -0.16 7.45 -3.39
N CYS A 135 -0.92 7.40 -2.29
CA CYS A 135 -0.98 6.22 -1.45
C CYS A 135 -1.77 5.09 -2.12
N LEU A 136 -2.88 5.41 -2.79
CA LEU A 136 -3.71 4.45 -3.52
C LEU A 136 -3.04 3.91 -4.76
N ASP A 137 -2.31 4.74 -5.51
CA ASP A 137 -1.52 4.30 -6.65
C ASP A 137 -0.54 3.18 -6.25
N GLN A 138 0.11 3.33 -5.08
CA GLN A 138 0.96 2.27 -4.53
C GLN A 138 0.16 1.01 -4.13
N VAL A 139 -1.05 1.17 -3.60
CA VAL A 139 -1.90 0.02 -3.23
C VAL A 139 -2.30 -0.74 -4.51
N HIS A 140 -2.92 -0.04 -5.45
CA HIS A 140 -3.45 -0.62 -6.70
C HIS A 140 -2.34 -1.25 -7.55
N ALA A 141 -1.17 -0.59 -7.66
CA ALA A 141 -0.05 -1.10 -8.44
C ALA A 141 0.55 -2.42 -7.90
N ASN A 142 0.22 -2.82 -6.67
CA ASN A 142 0.69 -4.09 -6.09
C ASN A 142 -0.41 -5.14 -5.95
N GLU A 143 -1.67 -4.84 -6.27
CA GLU A 143 -2.79 -5.78 -6.12
C GLU A 143 -2.56 -7.05 -6.92
N ARG A 144 -2.21 -6.91 -8.20
CA ARG A 144 -1.95 -8.05 -9.08
C ARG A 144 -0.80 -8.93 -8.58
N GLY A 145 0.27 -8.32 -8.07
CA GLY A 145 1.38 -9.06 -7.48
C GLY A 145 0.98 -9.84 -6.22
N VAL A 146 0.05 -9.30 -5.42
CA VAL A 146 -0.54 -10.01 -4.28
C VAL A 146 -1.42 -11.17 -4.73
N VAL A 147 -2.30 -10.95 -5.71
CA VAL A 147 -3.24 -11.95 -6.21
C VAL A 147 -2.53 -13.12 -6.89
N SER A 148 -1.58 -12.81 -7.77
CA SER A 148 -0.84 -13.84 -8.50
C SER A 148 0.14 -14.63 -7.62
N GLY A 149 0.58 -14.05 -6.50
CA GLY A 149 1.44 -14.72 -5.51
C GLY A 149 2.92 -14.87 -5.91
N HIS A 150 3.34 -14.33 -7.06
CA HIS A 150 4.70 -14.51 -7.61
C HIS A 150 5.78 -13.74 -6.85
N ASP A 151 5.49 -12.52 -6.37
CA ASP A 151 6.44 -11.69 -5.64
C ASP A 151 5.94 -11.37 -4.22
N PRO A 152 6.54 -11.98 -3.17
CA PRO A 152 6.24 -11.65 -1.76
C PRO A 152 6.40 -10.16 -1.42
N SER A 153 7.20 -9.42 -2.19
CA SER A 153 7.41 -7.98 -2.00
C SER A 153 6.15 -7.17 -2.32
N SER A 154 5.23 -7.68 -3.16
CA SER A 154 3.97 -7.02 -3.49
C SER A 154 3.05 -6.90 -2.27
N VAL A 155 2.96 -7.96 -1.45
CA VAL A 155 2.25 -7.92 -0.15
C VAL A 155 2.86 -6.86 0.77
N HIS A 156 4.19 -6.76 0.77
CA HIS A 156 4.89 -5.76 1.57
C HIS A 156 4.59 -4.33 1.09
N GLN A 157 4.67 -4.06 -0.21
CA GLN A 157 4.43 -2.72 -0.74
C GLN A 157 2.97 -2.29 -0.64
N MET A 158 2.01 -3.19 -0.89
CA MET A 158 0.59 -2.90 -0.68
C MET A 158 0.30 -2.55 0.78
N ARG A 159 0.89 -3.30 1.75
CA ARG A 159 0.82 -2.95 3.19
C ARG A 159 1.44 -1.59 3.49
N VAL A 160 2.54 -1.24 2.85
CA VAL A 160 3.17 0.07 3.01
C VAL A 160 2.22 1.16 2.52
N GLY A 161 1.62 1.00 1.34
CA GLY A 161 0.61 1.91 0.78
C GLY A 161 -0.58 2.12 1.71
N LEU A 162 -1.21 1.05 2.20
CA LEU A 162 -2.32 1.11 3.16
C LEU A 162 -1.92 1.81 4.47
N ARG A 163 -0.72 1.55 4.98
CA ARG A 163 -0.21 2.22 6.19
C ARG A 163 0.04 3.71 5.96
N ARG A 164 0.53 4.09 4.78
CA ARG A 164 0.70 5.49 4.36
C ARG A 164 -0.66 6.18 4.27
N LEU A 165 -1.64 5.57 3.61
CA LEU A 165 -3.01 6.07 3.50
C LEU A 165 -3.65 6.30 4.88
N ARG A 166 -3.60 5.30 5.78
CA ARG A 166 -4.09 5.45 7.16
C ARG A 166 -3.36 6.54 7.93
N SER A 167 -2.07 6.72 7.68
CA SER A 167 -1.29 7.82 8.29
C SER A 167 -1.69 9.18 7.73
N ALA A 168 -2.06 9.27 6.45
CA ALA A 168 -2.58 10.48 5.82
C ALA A 168 -3.96 10.84 6.39
N LEU A 169 -4.89 9.89 6.45
CA LEU A 169 -6.21 10.09 7.08
C LEU A 169 -6.07 10.61 8.53
N ASP A 170 -5.23 9.98 9.35
CA ASP A 170 -4.93 10.46 10.72
C ASP A 170 -4.22 11.83 10.77
N LEU A 171 -3.55 12.23 9.68
CA LEU A 171 -2.88 13.52 9.56
C LEU A 171 -3.88 14.67 9.40
N PHE A 172 -4.84 14.46 8.49
CA PHE A 172 -5.82 15.43 8.03
C PHE A 172 -7.15 15.37 8.81
N ALA A 173 -7.38 14.35 9.64
CA ALA A 173 -8.63 14.10 10.38
C ALA A 173 -9.26 15.30 11.13
N LYS A 174 -8.47 16.31 11.52
CA LYS A 174 -9.00 17.53 12.16
C LYS A 174 -9.70 18.49 11.20
N VAL A 175 -9.39 18.37 9.91
CA VAL A 175 -9.83 19.27 8.85
C VAL A 175 -10.71 18.48 7.89
N ILE A 176 -10.24 17.32 7.44
CA ILE A 176 -10.94 16.41 6.53
C ILE A 176 -11.28 15.13 7.31
N PRO A 177 -12.52 15.00 7.82
CA PRO A 177 -12.96 13.78 8.48
C PRO A 177 -13.18 12.66 7.45
N ALA A 178 -12.76 11.45 7.77
CA ALA A 178 -13.11 10.26 6.99
C ALA A 178 -14.60 9.94 7.15
N TYR A 179 -15.18 9.27 6.15
CA TYR A 179 -16.51 8.68 6.27
C TYR A 179 -16.51 7.53 7.32
N PRO A 180 -17.69 7.17 7.86
CA PRO A 180 -17.82 6.08 8.84
C PRO A 180 -17.19 4.77 8.36
N ASP A 181 -16.68 3.96 9.28
CA ASP A 181 -16.15 2.61 9.03
C ASP A 181 -14.90 2.50 8.15
N LEU A 182 -14.44 3.57 7.50
CA LEU A 182 -13.22 3.54 6.66
C LEU A 182 -11.99 3.01 7.42
N ASP A 183 -11.77 3.40 8.69
CA ASP A 183 -10.64 2.86 9.46
C ASP A 183 -10.82 1.37 9.79
N GLU A 184 -12.05 0.88 9.94
CA GLU A 184 -12.31 -0.55 10.13
C GLU A 184 -11.97 -1.34 8.87
N GLU A 185 -12.47 -0.89 7.71
CA GLU A 185 -12.19 -1.53 6.43
C GLU A 185 -10.68 -1.53 6.10
N LEU A 186 -10.00 -0.40 6.31
CA LEU A 186 -8.55 -0.32 6.13
C LEU A 186 -7.77 -1.17 7.14
N ARG A 187 -8.30 -1.38 8.36
CA ARG A 187 -7.72 -2.31 9.34
C ARG A 187 -7.91 -3.76 8.92
N TRP A 188 -9.09 -4.12 8.42
CA TRP A 188 -9.40 -5.47 7.94
C TRP A 188 -8.41 -5.90 6.86
N ILE A 189 -8.30 -5.14 5.76
CA ILE A 189 -7.41 -5.51 4.65
C ILE A 189 -5.92 -5.48 5.08
N ALA A 190 -5.53 -4.49 5.89
CA ALA A 190 -4.16 -4.43 6.42
C ALA A 190 -3.82 -5.63 7.34
N SER A 191 -4.81 -6.18 8.05
CA SER A 191 -4.66 -7.37 8.88
C SER A 191 -4.50 -8.62 8.01
N ALA A 192 -5.35 -8.79 6.99
CA ALA A 192 -5.29 -9.90 6.05
C ALA A 192 -3.91 -10.00 5.38
N LEU A 193 -3.41 -8.88 4.85
CA LEU A 193 -2.07 -8.80 4.27
C LEU A 193 -0.96 -9.01 5.32
N GLY A 194 -1.21 -8.64 6.58
CA GLY A 194 -0.20 -8.69 7.65
C GLY A 194 0.12 -10.07 8.15
N ALA A 195 -0.88 -10.95 8.17
CA ALA A 195 -0.71 -12.33 8.59
C ALA A 195 0.39 -13.04 7.79
N ALA A 196 0.47 -12.82 6.47
CA ALA A 196 1.54 -13.41 5.65
C ALA A 196 2.92 -12.88 6.04
N ARG A 197 3.04 -11.55 6.16
CA ARG A 197 4.34 -10.89 6.32
C ARG A 197 5.07 -11.27 7.61
N ASP A 198 4.34 -11.47 8.71
CA ASP A 198 4.96 -11.77 10.00
C ASP A 198 5.65 -13.16 9.96
N TRP A 199 5.06 -14.13 9.28
CA TRP A 199 5.65 -15.46 9.08
C TRP A 199 6.79 -15.45 8.03
N GLU A 200 6.69 -14.62 6.98
CA GLU A 200 7.78 -14.45 6.00
C GLU A 200 9.04 -13.85 6.63
N VAL A 201 8.88 -12.83 7.49
CA VAL A 201 10.01 -12.21 8.21
C VAL A 201 10.62 -13.21 9.21
N LEU A 202 9.80 -14.05 9.83
CA LEU A 202 10.30 -15.12 10.68
C LEU A 202 11.14 -16.11 9.88
N ALA A 203 10.62 -16.62 8.77
CA ALA A 203 11.31 -17.60 7.92
C ALA A 203 12.58 -17.04 7.28
N GLY A 204 12.46 -15.98 6.47
CA GLY A 204 13.53 -15.46 5.61
C GLY A 204 14.41 -14.37 6.22
N SER A 205 14.27 -14.09 7.51
CA SER A 205 15.20 -13.20 8.20
C SER A 205 15.59 -13.81 9.53
N THR A 206 14.63 -14.03 10.42
CA THR A 206 14.95 -14.43 11.79
C THR A 206 15.57 -15.82 11.87
N LEU A 207 14.95 -16.82 11.22
CA LEU A 207 15.43 -18.20 11.23
C LEU A 207 16.69 -18.38 10.39
N GLU A 208 16.81 -17.70 9.25
CA GLU A 208 18.06 -17.70 8.46
C GLU A 208 19.26 -17.17 9.25
N HIS A 209 19.09 -16.05 9.98
CA HIS A 209 20.16 -15.52 10.82
C HIS A 209 20.49 -16.47 11.98
N ALA A 210 19.50 -17.13 12.57
CA ALA A 210 19.74 -18.13 13.60
C ALA A 210 20.51 -19.34 13.04
N ALA A 211 20.15 -19.80 11.83
CA ALA A 211 20.79 -20.94 11.17
C ALA A 211 22.25 -20.67 10.84
N ALA A 212 22.56 -19.47 10.34
CA ALA A 212 23.93 -19.06 10.07
C ALA A 212 24.82 -18.96 11.31
N ASN A 213 24.23 -18.90 12.52
CA ASN A 213 24.96 -18.75 13.79
C ASN A 213 24.75 -19.96 14.73
N GLY A 214 24.22 -21.07 14.20
CA GLY A 214 23.75 -22.20 15.01
C GLY A 214 23.72 -23.51 14.23
N ASN A 215 22.81 -24.40 14.63
CA ASN A 215 22.59 -25.68 13.94
C ASN A 215 21.53 -25.53 12.85
N ALA A 216 21.98 -25.45 11.59
CA ALA A 216 21.09 -25.29 10.44
C ALA A 216 20.09 -26.45 10.29
N ASP A 217 20.50 -27.68 10.64
CA ASP A 217 19.66 -28.87 10.52
C ASP A 217 18.49 -28.85 11.50
N GLU A 218 18.68 -28.31 12.71
CA GLU A 218 17.62 -28.16 13.71
C GLU A 218 16.62 -27.04 13.37
N ILE A 219 17.06 -26.02 12.62
CA ILE A 219 16.22 -24.88 12.23
C ILE A 219 15.40 -25.16 10.98
N LEU A 220 15.88 -26.04 10.09
CA LEU A 220 15.25 -26.33 8.82
C LEU A 220 13.76 -26.73 8.96
N PRO A 221 13.35 -27.64 9.87
CA PRO A 221 11.93 -27.98 10.06
C PRO A 221 11.09 -26.78 10.49
N ALA A 222 11.61 -25.93 11.40
CA ALA A 222 10.93 -24.72 11.82
C ALA A 222 10.76 -23.72 10.67
N ARG A 223 11.78 -23.59 9.80
CA ARG A 223 11.72 -22.72 8.63
C ARG A 223 10.67 -23.20 7.62
N GLN A 224 10.67 -24.48 7.28
CA GLN A 224 9.70 -25.07 6.33
C GLN A 224 8.25 -24.87 6.80
N VAL A 225 7.98 -25.09 8.10
CA VAL A 225 6.65 -24.85 8.67
C VAL A 225 6.27 -23.37 8.59
N CYS A 226 7.20 -22.46 8.86
CA CYS A 226 6.95 -21.01 8.72
C CYS A 226 6.66 -20.61 7.27
N GLU A 227 7.41 -21.16 6.31
CA GLU A 227 7.21 -20.93 4.87
C GLU A 227 5.83 -21.42 4.40
N GLN A 228 5.40 -22.59 4.87
CA GLN A 228 4.07 -23.13 4.57
C GLN A 228 2.95 -22.25 5.15
N ILE A 229 3.09 -21.82 6.41
CA ILE A 229 2.10 -20.91 7.04
C ILE A 229 2.07 -19.56 6.31
N ALA A 230 3.23 -19.04 5.92
CA ALA A 230 3.33 -17.82 5.13
C ALA A 230 2.63 -17.96 3.78
N ALA A 231 2.84 -19.07 3.06
CA ALA A 231 2.18 -19.36 1.79
C ALA A 231 0.65 -19.42 1.93
N ASN A 232 0.14 -20.12 2.95
CA ASN A 232 -1.30 -20.19 3.22
C ASN A 232 -1.88 -18.79 3.55
N ASN A 233 -1.15 -17.97 4.31
CA ASN A 233 -1.59 -16.62 4.61
C ASN A 233 -1.49 -15.68 3.40
N ARG A 234 -0.57 -15.89 2.45
CA ARG A 234 -0.54 -15.18 1.17
C ARG A 234 -1.79 -15.49 0.34
N GLN A 235 -2.20 -16.76 0.26
CA GLN A 235 -3.45 -17.14 -0.41
C GLN A 235 -4.67 -16.46 0.23
N ARG A 236 -4.71 -16.37 1.56
CA ARG A 236 -5.77 -15.63 2.26
C ARG A 236 -5.73 -14.13 1.99
N ALA A 237 -4.54 -13.56 1.83
CA ALA A 237 -4.37 -12.16 1.45
C ALA A 237 -4.84 -11.91 0.02
N ALA A 238 -4.48 -12.78 -0.93
CA ALA A 238 -4.98 -12.75 -2.31
C ALA A 238 -6.51 -12.81 -2.34
N ALA A 239 -7.12 -13.80 -1.67
CA ALA A 239 -8.57 -13.92 -1.58
C ALA A 239 -9.26 -12.70 -0.93
N ALA A 240 -8.59 -12.01 0.01
CA ALA A 240 -9.10 -10.78 0.59
C ALA A 240 -9.09 -9.63 -0.43
N VAL A 241 -8.02 -9.49 -1.22
CA VAL A 241 -7.90 -8.49 -2.30
C VAL A 241 -8.89 -8.78 -3.44
N GLU A 242 -9.15 -10.05 -3.76
CA GLU A 242 -10.13 -10.43 -4.79
C GLU A 242 -11.58 -10.38 -4.31
N SER A 243 -11.82 -10.07 -3.04
CA SER A 243 -13.17 -10.09 -2.48
C SER A 243 -14.00 -8.88 -2.90
N VAL A 244 -15.31 -9.08 -3.04
CA VAL A 244 -16.30 -8.00 -3.23
C VAL A 244 -16.20 -6.93 -2.13
N ARG A 245 -15.81 -7.31 -0.91
CA ARG A 245 -15.58 -6.37 0.20
C ARG A 245 -14.45 -5.40 -0.13
N TYR A 246 -13.35 -5.89 -0.69
CA TYR A 246 -12.24 -5.05 -1.12
C TYR A 246 -12.63 -4.16 -2.31
N THR A 247 -13.30 -4.71 -3.33
CA THR A 247 -13.80 -3.92 -4.47
C THR A 247 -14.69 -2.78 -4.01
N ARG A 248 -15.62 -3.05 -3.08
CA ARG A 248 -16.50 -2.03 -2.50
C ARG A 248 -15.70 -0.94 -1.77
N LEU A 249 -14.72 -1.32 -0.95
CA LEU A 249 -13.84 -0.37 -0.27
C LEU A 249 -13.13 0.56 -1.26
N VAL A 250 -12.54 0.01 -2.32
CA VAL A 250 -11.83 0.80 -3.34
C VAL A 250 -12.79 1.75 -4.06
N LEU A 251 -13.96 1.28 -4.50
CA LEU A 251 -14.96 2.13 -5.16
C LEU A 251 -15.49 3.24 -4.24
N GLN A 252 -15.82 2.92 -2.99
CA GLN A 252 -16.28 3.91 -2.01
C GLN A 252 -15.22 4.98 -1.75
N LEU A 253 -13.96 4.57 -1.62
CA LEU A 253 -12.87 5.50 -1.39
C LEU A 253 -12.59 6.37 -2.64
N ALA A 254 -12.69 5.80 -3.84
CA ALA A 254 -12.54 6.53 -5.09
C ALA A 254 -13.67 7.55 -5.30
N LEU A 255 -14.91 7.16 -5.02
CA LEU A 255 -16.08 8.06 -5.03
C LEU A 255 -15.91 9.19 -4.02
N TRP A 256 -15.54 8.86 -2.78
CA TRP A 256 -15.34 9.85 -1.71
C TRP A 256 -14.22 10.84 -2.04
N LEU A 257 -13.11 10.38 -2.64
CA LEU A 257 -12.01 11.25 -3.06
C LEU A 257 -12.34 12.12 -4.28
N SER A 258 -13.05 11.57 -5.26
CA SER A 258 -13.36 12.28 -6.51
C SER A 258 -14.44 13.35 -6.29
N GLY A 259 -15.54 12.96 -5.63
CA GLY A 259 -16.62 13.86 -5.28
C GLY A 259 -16.34 14.77 -4.07
N LYS A 260 -15.11 14.72 -3.51
CA LYS A 260 -14.74 15.44 -2.29
C LYS A 260 -15.78 15.28 -1.17
N GLY A 261 -16.23 14.06 -0.93
CA GLY A 261 -17.40 13.74 -0.08
C GLY A 261 -17.25 14.13 1.40
N TRP A 262 -16.12 14.73 1.80
CA TRP A 262 -15.97 15.39 3.08
C TRP A 262 -16.56 16.80 3.13
N GLN A 263 -16.73 17.48 1.98
CA GLN A 263 -17.24 18.86 1.92
C GLN A 263 -18.70 18.96 2.36
N ASP A 264 -19.46 17.89 2.11
CA ASP A 264 -20.82 17.72 2.60
C ASP A 264 -20.79 17.59 4.12
N GLY A 265 -21.37 18.57 4.82
CA GLY A 265 -21.40 18.59 6.28
C GLY A 265 -20.16 19.17 6.97
N MET A 266 -19.22 19.80 6.24
CA MET A 266 -18.15 20.58 6.89
C MET A 266 -18.69 21.79 7.65
N SER A 267 -18.19 21.98 8.87
CA SER A 267 -18.29 23.24 9.59
C SER A 267 -17.46 24.34 8.91
N ASP A 268 -17.80 25.61 9.15
CA ASP A 268 -17.07 26.76 8.60
C ASP A 268 -15.57 26.71 8.93
N LYS A 269 -15.23 26.28 10.15
CA LYS A 269 -13.84 26.10 10.58
C LYS A 269 -13.09 25.03 9.77
N GLN A 270 -13.78 23.98 9.33
CA GLN A 270 -13.18 22.95 8.47
C GLN A 270 -13.00 23.47 7.04
N ARG A 271 -13.98 24.23 6.52
CA ARG A 271 -13.89 24.90 5.21
C ARG A 271 -12.71 25.86 5.16
N GLU A 272 -12.60 26.75 6.14
CA GLU A 272 -11.41 27.60 6.30
C GLU A 272 -10.13 26.77 6.40
N GLY A 273 -10.19 25.65 7.14
CA GLY A 273 -9.04 24.78 7.35
C GLY A 273 -8.52 24.09 6.10
N ILE A 274 -9.39 23.68 5.18
CA ILE A 274 -9.00 23.05 3.90
C ILE A 274 -8.42 24.06 2.90
N ASP A 275 -8.87 25.32 2.96
CA ASP A 275 -8.42 26.40 2.07
C ASP A 275 -7.09 27.03 2.50
N ARG A 276 -6.61 26.73 3.72
CA ARG A 276 -5.32 27.22 4.22
C ARG A 276 -4.16 26.80 3.33
N SER A 277 -3.10 27.62 3.33
CA SER A 277 -1.83 27.26 2.67
C SER A 277 -1.24 25.97 3.24
N VAL A 278 -0.90 25.02 2.36
CA VAL A 278 -0.28 23.75 2.73
C VAL A 278 1.04 23.93 3.50
N GLY A 279 1.82 24.98 3.21
CA GLY A 279 3.13 25.19 3.81
C GLY A 279 3.07 25.37 5.34
N GLN A 280 2.13 26.20 5.80
CA GLN A 280 1.92 26.41 7.24
C GLN A 280 1.39 25.14 7.92
N PHE A 281 0.43 24.48 7.27
CA PHE A 281 -0.14 23.23 7.76
C PHE A 281 0.92 22.13 7.90
N ALA A 282 1.77 21.95 6.88
CA ALA A 282 2.85 20.98 6.87
C ALA A 282 3.82 21.21 8.04
N ALA A 283 4.27 22.46 8.24
CA ALA A 283 5.15 22.83 9.33
C ALA A 283 4.54 22.52 10.71
N GLU A 284 3.28 22.90 10.95
CA GLU A 284 2.56 22.60 12.19
C GLU A 284 2.47 21.09 12.46
N VAL A 285 2.10 20.33 11.42
CA VAL A 285 1.90 18.89 11.49
C VAL A 285 3.20 18.16 11.79
N VAL A 286 4.28 18.45 11.06
CA VAL A 286 5.59 17.81 11.25
C VAL A 286 6.13 18.14 12.64
N ARG A 287 6.07 19.40 13.09
CA ARG A 287 6.44 19.80 14.46
C ARG A 287 5.65 19.05 15.52
N ARG A 288 4.32 18.96 15.37
CA ARG A 288 3.44 18.26 16.31
C ARG A 288 3.77 16.77 16.41
N ARG A 289 4.00 16.11 15.27
CA ARG A 289 4.38 14.69 15.21
C ARG A 289 5.76 14.47 15.84
N HIS A 290 6.73 15.33 15.52
CA HIS A 290 8.07 15.30 16.10
C HIS A 290 7.99 15.39 17.64
N ARG A 291 7.30 16.39 18.19
CA ARG A 291 7.13 16.54 19.65
C ARG A 291 6.50 15.29 20.29
N LYS A 292 5.53 14.66 19.62
CA LYS A 292 4.89 13.42 20.08
C LYS A 292 5.89 12.25 20.12
N LEU A 293 6.76 12.14 19.12
CA LEU A 293 7.86 11.16 19.11
C LEU A 293 8.85 11.44 20.24
N ILE A 294 9.31 12.68 20.41
CA ILE A 294 10.21 13.07 21.51
C ILE A 294 9.61 12.72 22.88
N LYS A 295 8.31 13.01 23.09
CA LYS A 295 7.59 12.65 24.32
C LYS A 295 7.54 11.14 24.55
N ARG A 296 7.23 10.36 23.51
CA ARG A 296 7.10 8.89 23.59
C ARG A 296 8.44 8.16 23.68
N GLY A 297 9.51 8.73 23.13
CA GLY A 297 10.85 8.16 23.19
C GLY A 297 11.69 8.63 24.39
N LYS A 298 11.10 9.31 25.38
CA LYS A 298 11.84 9.60 26.63
C LYS A 298 12.33 8.29 27.24
N ARG A 299 13.65 8.16 27.43
CA ARG A 299 14.32 6.92 27.87
C ARG A 299 14.00 5.72 26.96
N LEU A 300 14.01 5.91 25.63
CA LEU A 300 13.57 4.92 24.63
C LEU A 300 14.19 3.52 24.81
N ALA A 301 15.48 3.44 25.17
CA ALA A 301 16.17 2.16 25.36
C ALA A 301 15.65 1.38 26.57
N ASP A 302 15.10 2.07 27.57
CA ASP A 302 14.64 1.53 28.85
C ASP A 302 13.12 1.34 28.89
N LEU A 303 12.42 1.56 27.77
CA LEU A 303 10.97 1.37 27.69
C LEU A 303 10.60 -0.11 27.62
N ASP A 304 9.48 -0.48 28.26
CA ASP A 304 8.79 -1.74 28.00
C ASP A 304 8.36 -1.85 26.52
N ASP A 305 8.08 -3.08 26.07
CA ASP A 305 7.76 -3.37 24.67
C ASP A 305 6.56 -2.59 24.17
N HIS A 306 5.53 -2.43 25.00
CA HIS A 306 4.32 -1.69 24.64
C HIS A 306 4.59 -0.19 24.43
N ARG A 307 5.35 0.46 25.31
CA ARG A 307 5.77 1.86 25.18
C ARG A 307 6.72 2.05 24.00
N ARG A 308 7.66 1.12 23.79
CA ARG A 308 8.57 1.11 22.64
C ARG A 308 7.81 0.98 21.32
N HIS A 309 6.80 0.11 21.26
CA HIS A 309 5.90 -0.02 20.11
C HIS A 309 5.14 1.29 19.83
N ARG A 310 4.63 1.98 20.86
CA ARG A 310 3.99 3.31 20.69
C ARG A 310 4.95 4.39 20.18
N ALA A 311 6.24 4.32 20.55
CA ALA A 311 7.28 5.20 20.02
C ALA A 311 7.59 4.88 18.55
N ARG A 312 7.68 3.59 18.20
CA ARG A 312 7.84 3.13 16.80
C ARG A 312 6.71 3.59 15.89
N ILE A 313 5.45 3.49 16.33
CA ILE A 313 4.30 4.04 15.59
C ILE A 313 4.47 5.55 15.40
N ALA A 314 4.89 6.28 16.44
CA ALA A 314 5.12 7.72 16.32
C ALA A 314 6.25 8.04 15.33
N ALA A 315 7.33 7.26 15.33
CA ALA A 315 8.42 7.39 14.36
C ALA A 315 7.94 7.18 12.93
N LYS A 316 7.11 6.16 12.67
CA LYS A 316 6.48 5.93 11.35
C LYS A 316 5.62 7.11 10.92
N LYS A 317 4.74 7.60 11.80
CA LYS A 317 3.88 8.75 11.50
C LYS A 317 4.66 10.04 11.23
N VAL A 318 5.78 10.28 11.93
CA VAL A 318 6.65 11.44 11.64
C VAL A 318 7.32 11.30 10.28
N ARG A 319 7.84 10.12 9.95
CA ARG A 319 8.47 9.87 8.66
C ARG A 319 7.49 10.09 7.51
N TYR A 320 6.31 9.48 7.57
CA TYR A 320 5.30 9.68 6.52
C TYR A 320 4.88 11.13 6.37
N ALA A 321 4.64 11.85 7.47
CA ALA A 321 4.35 13.28 7.41
C ALA A 321 5.50 14.07 6.76
N THR A 322 6.76 13.70 7.02
CA THR A 322 7.93 14.37 6.42
C THR A 322 8.05 14.05 4.92
N GLU A 323 7.83 12.79 4.53
CA GLU A 323 7.88 12.34 3.13
C GLU A 323 6.75 12.96 2.30
N PHE A 324 5.53 13.03 2.83
CA PHE A 324 4.38 13.64 2.16
C PHE A 324 4.58 15.12 1.84
N PHE A 325 5.23 15.87 2.74
CA PHE A 325 5.48 17.30 2.57
C PHE A 325 6.92 17.61 2.13
N ALA A 326 7.69 16.60 1.69
CA ALA A 326 9.11 16.73 1.41
C ALA A 326 9.43 17.85 0.40
N SER A 327 8.58 18.00 -0.62
CA SER A 327 8.69 19.00 -1.69
C SER A 327 8.48 20.44 -1.22
N LEU A 328 7.90 20.66 -0.04
CA LEU A 328 7.67 21.98 0.56
C LEU A 328 8.84 22.46 1.43
N PHE A 329 9.77 21.58 1.77
CA PHE A 329 10.88 21.86 2.68
C PHE A 329 12.24 21.79 1.96
N ALA A 330 13.29 22.32 2.60
CA ALA A 330 14.64 22.25 2.04
C ALA A 330 15.11 20.79 1.90
N ARG A 331 15.42 20.37 0.66
CA ARG A 331 15.80 18.99 0.30
C ARG A 331 16.89 18.40 1.22
N ARG A 332 17.91 19.18 1.56
CA ARG A 332 19.00 18.75 2.46
C ARG A 332 18.52 18.47 3.88
N ALA A 333 17.64 19.32 4.42
CA ALA A 333 17.07 19.15 5.77
C ALA A 333 16.15 17.93 5.83
N VAL A 334 15.31 17.74 4.80
CA VAL A 334 14.44 16.56 4.67
C VAL A 334 15.27 15.28 4.63
N ARG A 335 16.27 15.20 3.74
CA ARG A 335 17.12 14.02 3.60
C ARG A 335 17.79 13.66 4.93
N HIS A 336 18.47 14.62 5.57
CA HIS A 336 19.15 14.35 6.83
C HIS A 336 18.20 13.86 7.93
N TYR A 337 17.00 14.45 8.01
CA TYR A 337 16.00 14.08 9.00
C TYR A 337 15.36 12.71 8.73
N VAL A 338 15.05 12.41 7.47
CA VAL A 338 14.50 11.11 7.05
C VAL A 338 15.54 10.00 7.22
N ASP A 339 16.81 10.22 6.88
CA ASP A 339 17.89 9.24 7.07
C ASP A 339 18.04 8.87 8.56
N ALA A 340 18.01 9.86 9.45
CA ALA A 340 18.05 9.63 10.89
C ALA A 340 16.80 8.91 11.42
N LEU A 341 15.62 9.21 10.87
CA LEU A 341 14.39 8.50 11.21
C LEU A 341 14.40 7.05 10.70
N ALA A 342 14.90 6.81 9.50
CA ALA A 342 15.03 5.48 8.92
C ALA A 342 15.93 4.62 9.81
N ALA A 343 17.12 5.12 10.16
CA ALA A 343 18.00 4.42 11.08
C ALA A 343 17.35 4.14 12.46
N LEU A 344 16.60 5.09 13.01
CA LEU A 344 15.86 4.85 14.26
C LEU A 344 14.74 3.81 14.10
N GLN A 345 14.04 3.84 12.96
CA GLN A 345 12.97 2.91 12.65
C GLN A 345 13.46 1.49 12.40
N ASP A 346 14.64 1.31 11.78
CA ASP A 346 15.23 0.00 11.54
C ASP A 346 15.53 -0.69 12.87
N ASP A 347 16.11 0.03 13.83
CA ASP A 347 16.41 -0.49 15.18
C ASP A 347 15.11 -0.83 15.96
N LEU A 348 14.12 0.07 15.93
CA LEU A 348 12.82 -0.17 16.54
C LEU A 348 12.00 -1.25 15.82
N GLY A 349 12.24 -1.44 14.53
CA GLY A 349 11.64 -2.45 13.67
C GLY A 349 12.14 -3.82 14.06
N TRP A 350 13.46 -4.02 14.02
CA TRP A 350 14.11 -5.27 14.39
C TRP A 350 13.70 -5.76 15.80
N ARG A 351 13.63 -4.87 16.80
CA ARG A 351 13.16 -5.25 18.16
C ARG A 351 11.70 -5.68 18.19
N ASN A 352 10.85 -4.99 17.43
CA ASN A 352 9.45 -5.38 17.31
C ASN A 352 9.33 -6.73 16.62
N ASP A 353 10.15 -6.98 15.61
CA ASP A 353 10.17 -8.23 14.87
C ASP A 353 10.66 -9.39 15.76
N ALA A 354 11.62 -9.15 16.67
CA ALA A 354 12.03 -10.12 17.68
C ALA A 354 10.89 -10.47 18.67
N VAL A 355 10.10 -9.49 19.11
CA VAL A 355 8.92 -9.72 19.98
C VAL A 355 7.84 -10.53 19.24
N VAL A 356 7.56 -10.18 17.98
CA VAL A 356 6.61 -10.93 17.14
C VAL A 356 7.12 -12.35 16.87
N ALA A 357 8.41 -12.50 16.55
CA ALA A 357 9.04 -13.79 16.33
C ALA A 357 8.93 -14.69 17.57
N ASP A 358 9.21 -14.19 18.78
CA ASP A 358 9.03 -14.99 20.01
C ASP A 358 7.58 -15.48 20.18
N GLN A 359 6.59 -14.65 19.84
CA GLN A 359 5.18 -15.05 19.88
C GLN A 359 4.84 -16.14 18.85
N LEU A 360 5.31 -16.00 17.61
CA LEU A 360 5.06 -16.98 16.55
C LEU A 360 5.80 -18.31 16.81
N LEU A 361 7.06 -18.24 17.26
CA LEU A 361 7.87 -19.42 17.60
C LEU A 361 7.25 -20.24 18.73
N LYS A 362 6.51 -19.62 19.67
CA LYS A 362 5.75 -20.34 20.70
C LYS A 362 4.56 -21.13 20.15
N LEU A 363 4.05 -20.77 18.97
CA LEU A 363 2.95 -21.47 18.31
C LEU A 363 3.44 -22.66 17.49
N LEU A 364 4.69 -22.62 17.00
CA LEU A 364 5.25 -23.66 16.13
C LEU A 364 5.16 -25.09 16.69
N PRO A 365 5.50 -25.37 17.97
CA PRO A 365 5.42 -26.73 18.50
C PRO A 365 4.01 -27.33 18.44
N ARG A 366 2.96 -26.50 18.43
CA ARG A 366 1.56 -26.96 18.27
C ARG A 366 1.21 -27.26 16.82
N ALA A 367 1.85 -26.58 15.88
CA ALA A 367 1.65 -26.79 14.45
C ALA A 367 2.49 -27.98 13.91
N SER A 368 3.71 -28.15 14.43
CA SER A 368 4.59 -29.27 14.12
C SER A 368 5.53 -29.55 15.29
N PRO A 369 5.45 -30.75 15.92
CA PRO A 369 6.38 -31.13 16.99
C PRO A 369 7.85 -31.13 16.55
N GLU A 370 8.13 -31.43 15.28
CA GLU A 370 9.48 -31.46 14.69
C GLU A 370 10.11 -30.06 14.62
N ALA A 371 9.31 -29.00 14.58
CA ALA A 371 9.79 -27.62 14.60
C ALA A 371 10.19 -27.14 16.01
N ALA A 372 9.90 -27.92 17.08
CA ALA A 372 10.09 -27.47 18.45
C ALA A 372 11.57 -27.18 18.83
N PRO A 373 12.56 -28.02 18.44
CA PRO A 373 13.97 -27.75 18.73
C PRO A 373 14.45 -26.44 18.08
N GLY A 374 14.23 -26.29 16.77
CA GLY A 374 14.59 -25.07 16.03
C GLY A 374 13.89 -23.83 16.57
N ALA A 375 12.62 -23.95 16.98
CA ALA A 375 11.89 -22.85 17.59
C ALA A 375 12.48 -22.44 18.95
N ALA A 376 12.86 -23.40 19.79
CA ALA A 376 13.49 -23.11 21.08
C ALA A 376 14.86 -22.45 20.89
N PHE A 377 15.69 -22.95 19.97
CA PHE A 377 16.98 -22.37 19.63
C PHE A 377 16.84 -20.92 19.15
N ALA A 378 15.96 -20.68 18.17
CA ALA A 378 15.73 -19.35 17.61
C ALA A 378 15.27 -18.34 18.67
N ARG A 379 14.42 -18.75 19.61
CA ARG A 379 13.98 -17.91 20.74
C ARG A 379 15.15 -17.53 21.65
N GLY A 380 16.02 -18.49 21.98
CA GLY A 380 17.23 -18.23 22.77
C GLY A 380 18.19 -17.26 22.06
N TYR A 381 18.43 -17.47 20.77
CA TYR A 381 19.25 -16.58 19.94
C TYR A 381 18.70 -15.15 19.89
N LEU A 382 17.39 -14.99 19.65
CA LEU A 382 16.72 -13.69 19.63
C LEU A 382 16.84 -12.95 20.97
N ALA A 383 16.61 -13.64 22.09
CA ALA A 383 16.71 -13.05 23.42
C ALA A 383 18.13 -12.52 23.70
N SER A 384 19.15 -13.29 23.31
CA SER A 384 20.56 -12.89 23.44
C SER A 384 20.87 -11.63 22.61
N ARG A 385 20.43 -11.58 21.34
CA ARG A 385 20.66 -10.42 20.47
C ARG A 385 19.95 -9.16 20.95
N VAL A 386 18.69 -9.26 21.39
CA VAL A 386 17.91 -8.12 21.92
C VAL A 386 18.61 -7.44 23.10
N ALA A 387 19.28 -8.24 23.95
CA ALA A 387 20.09 -7.74 25.06
C ALA A 387 21.36 -7.01 24.58
N ALA A 388 22.08 -7.55 23.60
CA ALA A 388 23.33 -6.98 23.09
C ALA A 388 23.15 -5.60 22.41
N ASP A 389 22.00 -5.35 21.77
CA ASP A 389 21.79 -4.15 20.93
C ASP A 389 21.34 -2.89 21.71
N HIS A 390 21.26 -2.94 23.05
CA HIS A 390 20.80 -1.81 23.88
C HIS A 390 21.62 -0.50 23.67
N PRO A 391 22.97 -0.52 23.58
CA PRO A 391 23.76 0.68 23.37
C PRO A 391 23.52 1.36 22.02
N ALA A 392 23.26 0.57 20.97
CA ALA A 392 23.02 1.07 19.61
C ALA A 392 21.75 1.93 19.55
N LEU A 393 20.65 1.46 20.16
CA LEU A 393 19.40 2.21 20.26
C LEU A 393 19.59 3.54 21.02
N LYS A 394 20.35 3.52 22.13
CA LYS A 394 20.65 4.73 22.90
C LYS A 394 21.39 5.77 22.05
N LYS A 395 22.36 5.33 21.23
CA LYS A 395 23.10 6.19 20.30
C LYS A 395 22.18 6.76 19.20
N ARG A 396 21.40 5.92 18.52
CA ARG A 396 20.46 6.33 17.46
C ARG A 396 19.42 7.32 17.98
N TRP A 397 18.83 7.04 19.15
CA TRP A 397 17.89 7.94 19.79
C TRP A 397 18.50 9.28 20.18
N LYS A 398 19.71 9.28 20.76
CA LYS A 398 20.44 10.52 21.11
C LYS A 398 20.73 11.37 19.88
N GLY A 399 21.09 10.73 18.76
CA GLY A 399 21.29 11.37 17.47
C GLY A 399 20.00 12.04 16.97
N PHE A 400 18.93 11.27 16.84
CA PHE A 400 17.65 11.80 16.36
C PHE A 400 17.07 12.91 17.25
N ARG A 401 17.16 12.77 18.58
CA ARG A 401 16.62 13.76 19.54
C ARG A 401 17.24 15.15 19.41
N ARG A 402 18.45 15.25 18.84
CA ARG A 402 19.15 16.53 18.62
C ARG A 402 18.71 17.24 17.34
N LEU A 403 17.97 16.57 16.46
CA LEU A 403 17.52 17.13 15.20
C LEU A 403 16.27 17.99 15.40
N SER A 404 16.24 19.12 14.71
CA SER A 404 15.01 19.89 14.50
C SER A 404 14.24 19.31 13.30
N PRO A 405 12.90 19.24 13.35
CA PRO A 405 12.12 18.84 12.18
C PRO A 405 12.32 19.84 11.03
N PRO A 406 12.34 19.40 9.76
CA PRO A 406 12.42 20.29 8.62
C PRO A 406 11.10 21.09 8.52
N HIS A 407 11.17 22.42 8.57
CA HIS A 407 10.05 23.33 8.33
C HIS A 407 10.53 24.78 8.23
#